data_AF-A0A962EL02-F1
#
_entry.id   AF-A0A962EL02-F1
#
_cell.length_a   1.000
_cell.length_b   1.000
_cell.length_c   1.000
_cell.angle_alpha   90.00
_cell.angle_beta   90.00
_cell.angle_gamma   90.00
#
_symmetry.space_group_name_H-M   'P 1'
#
loop_
_entity.id
_entity.type
_entity.pdbx_description
1 polymer ?
#
loop_
_entity_poly.entity_id
_entity_poly.type
_entity_poly.pdbx_seq_one_letter_code
_entity_poly.pdbx_strand_id
1 'polypeptide(L)'
;VVGLDTMAHVIKTMDDTLPEDPWHRYFKAPDWLKGLIEKGALGQKTGAGFFRKNGKVIEALDLATMDYKPANSEASAAAEGA
;
A
#
# COMPACT_ATOMS: atom_id res chain seq x y z
N VAL A 1 -4.84 -12.55 2.54
CA VAL A 1 -4.15 -11.26 2.34
C VAL A 1 -4.13 -10.94 0.86
N VAL A 2 -4.76 -9.83 0.47
CA VAL A 2 -4.74 -9.30 -0.90
C VAL A 2 -3.47 -8.46 -1.05
N GLY A 3 -2.72 -8.64 -2.14
CA GLY A 3 -1.50 -7.87 -2.42
C GLY A 3 -1.81 -6.48 -3.01
N LEU A 4 -0.86 -5.56 -2.89
CA LEU A 4 -0.99 -4.19 -3.43
C LEU A 4 -1.12 -4.17 -4.96
N ASP A 5 -0.54 -5.16 -5.63
CA ASP A 5 -0.66 -5.40 -7.07
C ASP A 5 -2.12 -5.67 -7.49
N THR A 6 -2.82 -6.52 -6.74
CA THR A 6 -4.21 -6.88 -6.99
C THR A 6 -5.11 -5.65 -6.79
N MET A 7 -4.83 -4.84 -5.76
CA MET A 7 -5.55 -3.59 -5.53
C MET A 7 -5.35 -2.60 -6.69
N ALA A 8 -4.11 -2.41 -7.14
CA ALA A 8 -3.82 -1.53 -8.28
C ALA A 8 -4.52 -2.01 -9.56
N HIS A 9 -4.58 -3.33 -9.79
CA HIS A 9 -5.28 -3.90 -10.94
C HIS A 9 -6.79 -3.63 -10.91
N VAL A 10 -7.42 -3.77 -9.75
CA VAL A 10 -8.86 -3.47 -9.58
C VAL A 10 -9.12 -1.99 -9.81
N ILE A 11 -8.33 -1.11 -9.20
CA ILE A 11 -8.46 0.35 -9.38
C ILE A 11 -8.34 0.72 -10.87
N LYS A 12 -7.32 0.17 -11.56
CA LYS A 12 -7.14 0.41 -13.01
C LYS A 12 -8.34 -0.08 -13.83
N THR A 13 -8.90 -1.23 -13.49
CA THR A 13 -10.09 -1.75 -14.18
C THR A 13 -11.29 -0.82 -14.00
N MET A 14 -11.50 -0.30 -12.78
CA MET A 14 -12.57 0.67 -12.52
C MET A 14 -12.34 1.99 -13.27
N ASP A 15 -11.09 2.45 -13.33
CA ASP A 15 -10.70 3.63 -14.11
C ASP A 15 -11.02 3.42 -15.61
N ASP A 16 -10.55 2.32 -16.20
CA ASP A 16 -10.70 2.09 -17.64
C ASP A 16 -12.15 1.84 -18.08
N THR A 17 -12.98 1.24 -17.22
CA THR A 17 -14.31 0.72 -17.60
C THR A 17 -15.48 1.60 -17.20
N LEU A 18 -15.28 2.58 -16.32
CA LEU A 18 -16.34 3.44 -15.78
C LEU A 18 -16.08 4.94 -16.02
N PRO A 19 -15.88 5.40 -17.27
CA PRO A 19 -15.55 6.81 -17.55
C PRO A 19 -16.66 7.79 -17.19
N GLU A 20 -17.92 7.36 -17.25
CA GLU A 20 -19.12 8.18 -16.98
C GLU A 20 -19.61 8.10 -15.53
N ASP A 21 -18.90 7.34 -14.68
CA ASP A 21 -19.31 7.20 -13.28
C ASP A 21 -19.03 8.51 -12.51
N PRO A 22 -19.99 9.05 -11.73
CA PRO A 22 -19.78 10.26 -10.93
C PRO A 22 -18.59 10.19 -9.96
N TRP A 23 -18.15 8.98 -9.61
CA TRP A 23 -17.03 8.67 -8.73
C TRP A 23 -15.74 8.38 -9.47
N HIS A 24 -15.74 8.37 -10.82
CA HIS A 24 -14.59 8.04 -11.66
C HIS A 24 -13.31 8.79 -11.26
N ARG A 25 -13.43 10.06 -10.85
CA ARG A 25 -12.32 10.88 -10.35
C ARG A 25 -11.54 10.28 -9.18
N TYR A 26 -12.14 9.35 -8.44
CA TYR A 26 -11.52 8.67 -7.29
C TYR A 26 -10.90 7.32 -7.65
N PHE A 27 -11.11 6.79 -8.86
CA PHE A 27 -10.53 5.53 -9.32
C PHE A 27 -9.09 5.70 -9.80
N LYS A 28 -8.32 6.56 -9.14
CA LYS A 28 -6.90 6.77 -9.42
C LYS A 28 -6.07 6.16 -8.31
N ALA A 29 -5.17 5.26 -8.69
CA ALA A 29 -4.18 4.71 -7.78
C ALA A 29 -3.23 5.83 -7.32
N PRO A 30 -3.04 6.03 -6.01
CA PRO A 30 -2.13 7.06 -5.49
C PRO A 30 -0.68 6.72 -5.80
N ASP A 31 0.19 7.73 -5.88
CA ASP A 31 1.58 7.54 -6.34
C ASP A 31 2.41 6.66 -5.41
N TRP A 32 2.12 6.68 -4.10
CA TRP A 32 2.78 5.80 -3.14
C TRP A 32 2.52 4.31 -3.42
N LEU A 33 1.34 3.98 -3.94
CA LEU A 33 0.98 2.60 -4.28
C LEU A 33 1.81 2.11 -5.46
N LYS A 34 1.98 2.96 -6.48
CA LYS A 34 2.86 2.68 -7.62
C LYS A 34 4.30 2.50 -7.16
N GLY A 35 4.80 3.40 -6.32
CA GLY A 35 6.16 3.31 -5.79
C GLY A 35 6.43 2.05 -4.96
N LEU A 36 5.43 1.55 -4.21
CA LEU A 36 5.56 0.28 -3.49
C LEU A 36 5.57 -0.93 -4.45
N ILE A 37 4.74 -0.91 -5.50
CA ILE A 37 4.70 -1.96 -6.52
C ILE A 37 6.02 -2.02 -7.29
N GLU A 38 6.55 -0.88 -7.72
CA GLU A 38 7.85 -0.78 -8.41
C GLU A 38 9.02 -1.32 -7.57
N LYS A 39 8.95 -1.10 -6.24
CA LYS A 39 9.94 -1.64 -5.28
C LYS A 39 9.71 -3.11 -4.92
N GLY A 40 8.68 -3.77 -5.45
CA GLY A 40 8.32 -5.15 -5.10
C GLY A 40 7.78 -5.32 -3.67
N ALA A 41 7.44 -4.22 -3.00
CA ALA A 41 6.91 -4.20 -1.64
C ALA A 41 5.38 -4.39 -1.68
N LEU A 42 4.94 -5.59 -2.08
CA LEU A 42 3.53 -5.93 -2.34
C LEU A 42 2.72 -6.32 -1.09
N GLY A 43 3.34 -6.43 0.08
CA GLY A 43 2.70 -6.75 1.34
C GLY A 43 3.36 -7.89 2.11
N GLN A 44 2.58 -8.57 2.95
CA GLN A 44 3.07 -9.59 3.89
C GLN A 44 3.85 -10.72 3.21
N LYS A 45 3.47 -11.14 1.99
CA LYS A 45 4.14 -12.22 1.25
C LYS A 45 5.52 -11.84 0.71
N THR A 46 5.76 -10.57 0.42
CA THR A 46 7.06 -10.06 -0.01
C THR A 46 7.88 -9.52 1.17
N GLY A 47 7.36 -9.60 2.39
CA GLY A 47 8.02 -9.13 3.62
C GLY A 47 7.99 -7.62 3.83
N ALA A 48 7.45 -6.86 2.88
CA ALA A 48 7.35 -5.41 2.93
C ALA A 48 6.12 -4.93 2.14
N GLY A 49 5.38 -3.99 2.70
CA GLY A 49 4.28 -3.25 2.06
C GLY A 49 4.16 -1.87 2.70
N PHE A 50 2.96 -1.48 3.12
CA PHE A 50 2.80 -0.27 3.94
C PHE A 50 3.58 -0.38 5.26
N PHE A 51 3.66 -1.60 5.82
CA PHE A 51 4.53 -1.93 6.93
C PHE A 51 5.60 -2.91 6.48
N ARG A 52 6.78 -2.84 7.10
CA ARG A 52 7.81 -3.87 7.00
C ARG A 52 8.33 -4.21 8.38
N LYS A 53 8.79 -5.45 8.55
CA LYS A 53 9.39 -5.91 9.80
C LYS A 53 10.91 -5.89 9.66
N ASN A 54 11.57 -5.01 10.41
CA ASN A 54 13.02 -4.91 10.48
C ASN A 54 13.49 -5.54 11.81
N GLY A 55 13.69 -6.86 11.81
CA GLY A 55 14.00 -7.63 13.02
C GLY A 55 12.83 -7.63 14.00
N LYS A 56 12.98 -6.92 15.13
CA LYS A 56 11.92 -6.74 16.15
C LYS A 56 11.14 -5.43 16.00
N VAL A 57 11.56 -4.54 15.10
CA VAL A 57 10.93 -3.23 14.91
C VAL A 57 9.97 -3.31 13.73
N ILE A 58 8.74 -2.83 13.92
CA ILE A 58 7.81 -2.58 12.83
C ILE A 58 8.05 -1.18 12.33
N GLU A 59 8.26 -1.06 11.02
CA GLU A 59 8.44 0.22 10.36
C GLU A 59 7.26 0.46 9.40
N ALA A 60 6.76 1.68 9.35
CA ALA A 60 5.70 2.13 8.47
C ALA A 60 6.28 3.00 7.35
N LEU A 61 5.69 2.93 6.16
CA LEU A 61 6.04 3.80 5.05
C LEU A 61 5.64 5.26 5.37
N ASP A 62 6.60 6.16 5.33
CA ASP A 62 6.35 7.59 5.28
C ASP A 62 6.05 7.99 3.82
N LEU A 63 4.83 8.49 3.58
CA LEU A 63 4.36 8.86 2.24
C LEU A 63 5.03 10.11 1.67
N ALA A 64 5.61 10.97 2.53
CA ALA A 64 6.32 12.16 2.09
C ALA A 64 7.73 11.84 1.62
N THR A 65 8.42 10.90 2.29
CA THR A 65 9.80 10.53 1.94
C THR A 65 9.90 9.24 1.13
N MET A 66 8.80 8.47 1.03
CA MET A 66 8.77 7.13 0.42
C MET A 66 9.80 6.17 1.02
N ASP A 67 10.09 6.36 2.32
CA ASP A 67 11.02 5.56 3.12
C ASP A 67 10.35 5.11 4.41
N TYR A 68 10.92 4.14 5.09
CA TYR A 68 10.34 3.53 6.28
C TYR A 68 10.84 4.20 7.56
N LYS A 69 9.91 4.46 8.47
CA LYS A 69 10.19 4.98 9.81
C LYS A 69 9.60 4.06 10.87
N PRO A 70 10.16 4.01 12.09
CA PRO A 70 9.57 3.25 13.18
C PRO A 70 8.08 3.57 13.31
N ALA A 71 7.24 2.54 13.27
CA ALA A 71 5.81 2.69 13.45
C ALA A 71 5.53 3.17 14.89
N ASN A 72 4.52 4.03 15.06
CA ASN A 72 4.04 4.33 16.40
C ASN A 72 3.37 3.09 17.02
N SER A 73 3.11 3.12 18.32
CA SER A 73 2.56 1.97 19.05
C SER A 73 1.21 1.49 18.52
N GLU A 74 0.36 2.40 18.04
CA GLU A 74 -0.95 2.07 17.48
C GLU A 74 -0.83 1.38 16.11
N ALA A 75 0.01 1.90 15.21
CA ALA A 75 0.24 1.32 13.91
C ALA A 75 1.00 -0.02 14.00
N SER A 76 1.90 -0.15 14.99
CA SER A 76 2.56 -1.41 15.31
C SER A 76 1.55 -2.48 15.74
N ALA A 77 0.62 -2.15 16.63
CA ALA A 77 -0.41 -3.09 17.09
C ALA A 77 -1.36 -3.53 15.95
N ALA A 78 -1.75 -2.61 15.07
CA ALA A 78 -2.58 -2.92 13.90
C ALA A 78 -1.86 -3.83 12.89
N ALA A 79 -0.54 -3.66 12.73
CA ALA A 79 0.28 -4.48 11.84
C ALA A 79 0.57 -5.89 12.40
N GLU A 80 0.58 -6.07 13.72
CA GLU A 80 0.76 -7.39 14.36
C GLU A 80 -0.51 -8.26 14.35
N GLY A 81 -1.68 -7.63 14.26
CA GLY A 81 -2.98 -8.32 14.24
C GLY A 81 -3.51 -8.71 12.85
N ALA A 82 -2.81 -8.31 11.77
CA ALA A 82 -3.23 -8.52 10.37
C ALA A 82 -2.44 -9.65 9.68
#